data_AF-A0A932TDU3-F1
#
_entry.id   AF-A0A932TDU3-F1
#
_cell.length_a   1.000
_cell.length_b   1.000
_cell.length_c   1.000
_cell.angle_alpha   90.00
_cell.angle_beta   90.00
_cell.angle_gamma   90.00
#
_symmetry.space_group_name_H-M   'P 1'
#
loop_
_entity.id
_entity.type
_entity.pdbx_description
1 polymer ?
#
loop_
_entity_poly.entity_id
_entity_poly.type
_entity_poly.pdbx_seq_one_letter_code
_entity_poly.pdbx_strand_id
1 'polypeptide(L)'
;MTEPIREEEQPIREHTRVLKVYRKVCSAPNCTREFEGPARQRYCSHTCGIRAGYWRNKERVLARQRERYRQHGRTKRGDCH
;
A
#
# COMPACT_ATOMS: atom_id res chain seq x y z
N MET A 1 -11.66 17.64 1.57
CA MET A 1 -12.70 16.65 1.86
C MET A 1 -12.93 15.86 0.57
N THR A 2 -12.90 14.52 0.58
CA THR A 2 -13.17 13.70 -0.63
C THR A 2 -14.61 13.21 -0.56
N GLU A 3 -15.45 13.72 -1.46
CA GLU A 3 -16.87 13.39 -1.51
C GLU A 3 -17.11 12.08 -2.28
N PRO A 4 -18.12 11.28 -1.90
CA PRO A 4 -18.51 10.08 -2.64
C PRO A 4 -19.07 10.46 -4.01
N ILE A 5 -18.73 9.68 -5.05
CA ILE A 5 -19.28 9.94 -6.41
C ILE A 5 -20.72 9.46 -6.49
N ARG A 6 -20.98 8.25 -5.98
CA ARG A 6 -22.29 7.60 -6.07
C ARG A 6 -22.53 6.68 -4.89
N GLU A 7 -23.80 6.46 -4.62
CA GLU A 7 -24.31 5.53 -3.61
C GLU A 7 -24.88 4.31 -4.34
N GLU A 8 -24.35 3.13 -4.05
CA GLU A 8 -24.84 1.85 -4.59
C GLU A 8 -25.55 1.08 -3.48
N GLU A 9 -26.81 0.70 -3.73
CA GLU A 9 -27.55 -0.19 -2.85
C GLU A 9 -27.21 -1.64 -3.18
N GLN A 10 -26.55 -2.32 -2.24
CA GLN A 10 -26.31 -3.75 -2.38
C GLN A 10 -27.24 -4.54 -1.44
N PRO A 11 -28.02 -5.50 -1.96
CA PRO A 11 -28.81 -6.39 -1.13
C PRO A 11 -27.88 -7.40 -0.46
N ILE A 12 -27.86 -7.43 0.88
CA ILE A 12 -27.07 -8.37 1.66
C ILE A 12 -28.03 -9.18 2.53
N ARG A 13 -28.37 -10.40 2.09
CA ARG A 13 -29.10 -11.50 2.76
C ARG A 13 -30.40 -11.20 3.53
N GLU A 14 -30.76 -9.96 3.82
CA GLU A 14 -31.96 -9.47 4.53
C GLU A 14 -31.92 -7.94 4.75
N HIS A 15 -30.78 -7.26 4.50
CA HIS A 15 -30.61 -5.82 4.66
C HIS A 15 -30.05 -5.15 3.40
N THR A 16 -30.47 -3.91 3.13
CA THR A 16 -29.82 -3.03 2.16
C THR A 16 -28.72 -2.24 2.85
N ARG A 17 -27.50 -2.28 2.29
CA ARG A 17 -26.43 -1.37 2.72
C ARG A 17 -26.16 -0.38 1.60
N VAL A 18 -26.27 0.90 1.92
CA VAL A 18 -25.79 1.97 1.07
C VAL A 18 -24.27 1.95 1.08
N LEU A 19 -23.66 1.62 -0.05
CA LEU A 19 -22.22 1.65 -0.25
C LEU A 19 -21.83 2.93 -0.99
N LYS A 20 -21.01 3.74 -0.32
CA LYS A 20 -20.41 4.93 -0.93
C LYS A 20 -19.19 4.53 -1.76
N VAL A 21 -19.23 4.84 -3.05
CA VAL A 21 -18.15 4.56 -4.01
C VAL A 21 -17.39 5.85 -4.33
N TYR A 22 -16.05 5.76 -4.37
CA TYR A 22 -15.15 6.90 -4.55
C TYR A 22 -14.21 6.65 -5.73
N ARG A 23 -13.91 7.70 -6.52
CA ARG A 23 -12.90 7.66 -7.59
C ARG A 23 -11.55 7.90 -6.96
N LYS A 24 -10.57 7.09 -7.33
CA LYS A 24 -9.23 7.17 -6.74
C LYS A 24 -8.20 6.53 -7.64
N VAL A 25 -6.97 6.97 -7.46
CA VAL A 25 -5.81 6.44 -8.18
C VAL A 25 -5.24 5.25 -7.40
N CYS A 26 -4.87 4.18 -8.10
CA CYS A 26 -4.22 3.02 -7.50
C CYS A 26 -2.94 3.44 -6.76
N SER A 27 -2.77 3.01 -5.51
CA SER A 27 -1.56 3.28 -4.73
C SER A 27 -0.42 2.29 -4.98
N ALA A 28 -0.53 1.39 -5.98
CA ALA A 28 0.53 0.44 -6.25
C ALA A 28 1.69 1.10 -7.02
N PRO A 29 2.94 0.76 -6.70
CA PRO A 29 4.09 1.26 -7.44
C PRO A 29 3.96 0.86 -8.92
N ASN A 30 4.20 1.83 -9.81
CA ASN A 30 4.03 1.72 -11.27
C ASN A 30 2.58 1.50 -11.74
N CYS A 31 1.58 1.86 -10.93
CA CYS A 31 0.18 1.85 -11.34
C CYS A 31 -0.43 3.24 -11.16
N THR A 32 -0.86 3.87 -12.26
CA THR A 32 -1.54 5.17 -12.28
C THR A 32 -3.02 5.04 -12.62
N ARG A 33 -3.55 3.82 -12.61
CA ARG A 33 -4.91 3.54 -13.04
C ARG A 33 -5.92 4.08 -12.02
N GLU A 34 -6.90 4.82 -12.51
CA GLU A 34 -8.05 5.23 -11.73
C GLU A 34 -9.06 4.09 -11.59
N PHE A 35 -9.69 3.99 -10.43
CA PHE A 35 -10.69 2.99 -10.14
C PHE A 35 -11.74 3.53 -9.17
N GLU A 36 -12.91 2.91 -9.19
CA GLU A 36 -13.99 3.15 -8.24
C GLU A 36 -13.94 2.09 -7.14
N GLY A 37 -14.08 2.51 -5.89
CA GLY A 37 -14.21 1.54 -4.81
C GLY A 37 -14.56 2.15 -3.46
N PRO A 38 -14.91 1.31 -2.47
CA PRO A 38 -15.24 1.73 -1.11
C PRO A 38 -14.06 2.45 -0.47
N ALA A 39 -14.29 3.44 0.40
CA ALA A 39 -13.26 4.32 0.98
C ALA A 39 -11.97 3.60 1.43
N ARG A 40 -12.07 2.41 2.03
CA ARG A 40 -10.93 1.63 2.53
C ARG A 40 -10.08 0.95 1.45
N GLN A 41 -10.60 0.74 0.25
CA GLN A 41 -9.87 0.09 -0.85
C GLN A 41 -8.84 1.05 -1.46
N ARG A 42 -7.58 0.62 -1.54
CA ARG A 42 -6.44 1.44 -2.01
C ARG A 42 -5.88 1.02 -3.37
N TYR A 43 -6.24 -0.18 -3.82
CA TYR A 43 -5.70 -0.78 -5.03
C TYR A 43 -6.83 -1.11 -6.01
N CYS A 44 -6.57 -0.90 -7.29
CA CYS A 44 -7.51 -1.21 -8.35
C CYS A 44 -7.72 -2.73 -8.52
N SER A 45 -6.80 -3.55 -8.01
CA SER A 45 -6.90 -5.01 -8.06
C SER A 45 -6.18 -5.67 -6.88
N HIS A 46 -6.53 -6.92 -6.60
CA HIS A 46 -5.82 -7.76 -5.64
C HIS A 46 -4.33 -7.93 -6.00
N THR A 47 -4.03 -8.07 -7.30
CA THR A 47 -2.65 -8.17 -7.81
C THR A 47 -1.82 -6.93 -7.52
N CYS A 48 -2.41 -5.73 -7.65
CA CYS A 48 -1.77 -4.48 -7.26
C CYS A 48 -1.49 -4.43 -5.75
N GLY A 49 -2.42 -4.94 -4.93
CA GLY A 49 -2.23 -5.08 -3.49
C GLY A 49 -1.06 -5.99 -3.12
N ILE A 50 -0.95 -7.17 -3.75
CA ILE A 50 0.15 -8.11 -3.55
C ILE A 50 1.48 -7.47 -3.94
N ARG A 51 1.56 -6.89 -5.15
CA ARG A 51 2.79 -6.24 -5.64
C ARG A 51 3.23 -5.12 -4.70
N ALA A 52 2.32 -4.24 -4.30
CA ALA A 52 2.62 -3.17 -3.34
C ALA A 52 3.11 -3.71 -1.99
N GLY A 53 2.60 -4.87 -1.55
CA GLY A 53 3.13 -5.58 -0.37
C GLY A 53 4.56 -6.06 -0.55
N TYR A 54 4.85 -6.70 -1.69
CA TYR A 54 6.19 -7.19 -2.02
C TYR A 54 7.23 -6.05 -2.07
N TRP A 55 6.90 -4.94 -2.73
CA TRP A 55 7.79 -3.78 -2.83
C TRP A 55 8.12 -3.17 -1.46
N ARG A 56 7.11 -2.94 -0.62
CA ARG A 56 7.32 -2.44 0.76
C ARG A 56 8.20 -3.39 1.59
N ASN A 57 8.03 -4.70 1.42
CA ASN A 57 8.87 -5.67 2.10
C ASN A 57 10.32 -5.62 1.60
N LYS A 58 10.52 -5.54 0.28
CA LYS A 58 11.84 -5.43 -0.35
C LYS A 58 12.59 -4.19 0.15
N GLU A 59 11.93 -3.03 0.18
CA GLU A 59 12.52 -1.78 0.69
C GLU A 59 12.94 -1.90 2.16
N ARG A 60 12.10 -2.51 3.00
CA ARG A 60 12.41 -2.75 4.41
C ARG A 60 13.63 -3.66 4.59
N VAL A 61 13.74 -4.72 3.78
CA VAL A 61 14.90 -5.62 3.81
C VAL A 61 16.18 -4.89 3.38
N LEU A 62 16.12 -4.12 2.29
CA LEU A 62 17.26 -3.31 1.82
C LEU A 62 17.66 -2.25 2.84
N ALA A 63 16.70 -1.61 3.52
CA ALA A 63 16.97 -0.64 4.58
C ALA A 63 17.72 -1.30 5.76
N ARG A 64 17.25 -2.47 6.22
CA ARG A 64 17.94 -3.26 7.25
C ARG A 64 19.34 -3.68 6.82
N GLN A 65 19.52 -4.06 5.56
CA GLN A 65 20.83 -4.44 5.03
C GLN A 65 21.79 -3.24 5.01
N ARG A 66 21.32 -2.07 4.56
CA ARG A 66 22.09 -0.80 4.60
C ARG A 66 22.50 -0.43 6.03
N GLU A 67 21.60 -0.60 6.99
CA GLU A 67 21.89 -0.36 8.40
C GLU A 67 22.96 -1.31 8.94
N ARG A 68 22.87 -2.61 8.63
CA ARG A 68 23.92 -3.58 8.99
C ARG A 68 25.28 -3.23 8.39
N TYR A 69 25.33 -2.84 7.12
CA TYR A 69 26.60 -2.40 6.50
C TYR A 69 27.17 -1.15 7.17
N ARG A 70 26.33 -0.18 7.55
CA ARG A 70 26.76 0.99 8.33
C ARG A 70 27.35 0.58 9.68
N GLN A 71 26.73 -0.38 10.38
CA GLN A 71 27.23 -0.87 11.67
C GLN A 71 28.56 -1.63 11.51
N HIS A 72 28.68 -2.53 10.54
CA HIS A 72 29.93 -3.26 10.25
C HIS A 72 31.06 -2.35 9.73
N GLY A 73 30.73 -1.29 8.99
CA GLY A 73 31.70 -0.28 8.56
C GLY A 73 32.19 0.61 9.72
N ARG A 74 31.38 0.75 10.77
CA ARG A 74 31.72 1.50 12.00
C ARG A 74 32.63 0.68 12.92
N THR A 75 32.41 -0.62 13.04
CA THR A 75 33.28 -1.50 13.86
C THR A 75 34.67 -1.67 13.27
N LYS A 76 34.84 -1.71 11.93
CA LYS A 76 36.17 -1.80 11.29
C LYS A 76 37.10 -0.58 11.48
N ARG A 77 36.62 0.56 11.99
CA ARG A 77 37.46 1.73 12.31
C ARG A 77 37.71 1.90 13.81
N GLY A 78 37.23 0.97 14.64
CA GLY A 78 37.34 1.03 16.11
C GLY A 78 38.48 0.22 16.72
N ASP A 79 39.09 -0.69 15.95
CA ASP A 79 40.17 -1.58 16.43
C ASP A 79 41.54 -1.14 15.89
N CYS A 80 41.93 0.10 16.22
CA CYS A 80 43.34 0.51 16.19
C CYS A 80 43.71 0.90 17.62
N HIS A 81 44.09 -0.10 18.42
CA HIS A 81 44.79 0.05 19.68
C HIS A 81 46.24 -0.39 19.51
#